data_AF-X1T2S4-F1
#
_entry.id   AF-X1T2S4-F1
#
_cell.length_a   1.000
_cell.length_b   1.000
_cell.length_c   1.000
_cell.angle_alpha   90.00
_cell.angle_beta   90.00
_cell.angle_gamma   90.00
#
_symmetry.space_group_name_H-M   'P 1'
#
loop_
_entity.id
_entity.type
_entity.pdbx_description
1 polymer ?
#
loop_
_entity_poly.entity_id
_entity_poly.type
_entity_poly.pdbx_seq_one_letter_code
_entity_poly.pdbx_strand_id
1 'polypeptide(L)'
;MTVTVLGKNYIQISACDAITDWDFNRVETDSVTRKEGDASLCGILNSVGNNDAIYEPGGFIDLSGVKHLRLWFLATVGALLNTDALGGIQLIVSDGVDTAYYYVSGRDTYPGGYMNLVADVSRTQDAGTKPTNMAECTSVGVRMNLISSAKNAINTWIDNLCICDGLIA
;
A
#
# COMPACT_ATOMS: atom_id res chain seq x y z
N MET A 1 -9.62 -36.74 -13.80
CA MET A 1 -8.86 -35.47 -13.84
C MET A 1 -9.06 -34.81 -12.50
N THR A 2 -8.09 -34.93 -11.60
CA THR A 2 -8.17 -34.33 -10.27
C THR A 2 -7.78 -32.87 -10.43
N VAL A 3 -8.72 -31.96 -10.26
CA VAL A 3 -8.40 -30.53 -10.18
C VAL A 3 -7.77 -30.33 -8.81
N THR A 4 -6.44 -30.27 -8.78
CA THR A 4 -5.72 -29.74 -7.62
C THR A 4 -6.06 -28.25 -7.57
N VAL A 5 -6.90 -27.86 -6.62
CA VAL A 5 -7.03 -26.44 -6.27
C VAL A 5 -5.68 -26.07 -5.67
N LEU A 6 -4.85 -25.38 -6.45
CA LEU A 6 -3.63 -24.73 -5.96
C LEU A 6 -4.06 -23.89 -4.74
N GLY A 7 -3.44 -24.16 -3.59
CA GLY A 7 -3.76 -23.48 -2.34
C GLY A 7 -3.76 -21.97 -2.54
N LYS A 8 -4.58 -21.26 -1.76
CA LYS A 8 -4.64 -19.79 -1.80
C LYS A 8 -3.22 -19.22 -1.72
N ASN A 9 -2.71 -18.69 -2.82
CA ASN A 9 -1.46 -17.92 -2.85
C ASN A 9 -1.76 -16.51 -2.33
N TYR A 10 -2.26 -16.44 -1.10
CA TYR A 10 -2.62 -15.21 -0.40
C TYR A 10 -1.99 -15.28 0.99
N ILE A 11 -1.15 -14.31 1.28
CA ILE A 11 -0.54 -14.13 2.60
C ILE A 11 -0.93 -12.75 3.08
N GLN A 12 -1.77 -12.70 4.12
CA GLN A 12 -2.08 -11.43 4.78
C GLN A 12 -0.86 -10.99 5.57
N ILE A 13 -0.36 -9.79 5.28
CA ILE A 13 0.71 -9.15 6.05
C ILE A 13 0.10 -8.40 7.24
N SER A 14 -0.99 -7.66 6.99
CA SER A 14 -1.73 -6.91 8.01
C SER A 14 -3.21 -6.82 7.62
N ALA A 15 -4.11 -7.04 8.59
CA ALA A 15 -5.54 -6.76 8.42
C ALA A 15 -5.84 -5.27 8.34
N CYS A 16 -4.93 -4.42 8.86
CA CYS A 16 -5.16 -2.99 9.09
C CYS A 16 -6.35 -2.75 10.06
N ASP A 17 -6.49 -3.57 11.08
CA ASP A 17 -7.49 -3.45 12.16
C ASP A 17 -6.88 -2.95 13.49
N ALA A 18 -5.56 -2.70 13.51
CA ALA A 18 -4.84 -2.17 14.65
C ALA A 18 -3.70 -1.23 14.19
N ILE A 19 -3.40 -0.23 15.01
CA ILE A 19 -2.35 0.77 14.71
C ILE A 19 -0.93 0.25 14.94
N THR A 20 -0.79 -0.93 15.55
CA THR A 20 0.51 -1.54 15.84
C THR A 20 1.32 -1.71 14.56
N ASP A 21 2.61 -1.40 14.63
CA ASP A 21 3.57 -1.52 13.52
C ASP A 21 3.31 -0.59 12.32
N TRP A 22 2.34 0.33 12.41
CA TRP A 22 2.08 1.32 11.38
C TRP A 22 2.67 2.69 11.72
N ASP A 23 3.55 3.21 10.86
CA ASP A 23 3.90 4.63 10.82
C ASP A 23 3.00 5.32 9.78
N PHE A 24 1.96 5.97 10.27
CA PHE A 24 0.98 6.69 9.47
C PHE A 24 0.52 7.91 10.27
N ASN A 25 0.62 9.10 9.67
CA ASN A 25 0.34 10.34 10.39
C ASN A 25 -1.10 10.40 10.91
N ARG A 26 -1.22 10.51 12.25
CA ARG A 26 -2.48 10.43 13.01
C ARG A 26 -3.28 9.16 12.71
N VAL A 27 -2.58 8.03 12.72
CA VAL A 27 -3.19 6.72 12.51
C VAL A 27 -4.25 6.41 13.58
N GLU A 28 -5.43 6.00 13.13
CA GLU A 28 -6.48 5.44 13.96
C GLU A 28 -7.24 4.35 13.19
N THR A 29 -8.05 3.58 13.90
CA THR A 29 -8.89 2.52 13.31
C THR A 29 -10.30 3.06 13.05
N ASP A 30 -10.87 2.76 11.89
CA ASP A 30 -12.24 3.12 11.52
C ASP A 30 -13.06 1.85 11.20
N SER A 31 -14.08 1.58 12.02
CA SER A 31 -14.97 0.42 11.86
C SER A 31 -16.12 0.65 10.86
N VAL A 32 -16.33 1.90 10.42
CA VAL A 32 -17.41 2.30 9.53
C VAL A 32 -16.93 2.35 8.08
N THR A 33 -15.82 3.06 7.84
CA THR A 33 -15.20 3.14 6.52
C THR A 33 -14.16 2.03 6.42
N ARG A 34 -14.58 0.86 5.96
CA ARG A 34 -13.71 -0.31 5.82
C ARG A 34 -14.08 -1.15 4.60
N LYS A 35 -13.14 -1.98 4.17
CA LYS A 35 -13.30 -2.89 3.03
C LYS A 35 -13.36 -4.35 3.46
N GLU A 36 -12.52 -4.77 4.40
CA GLU A 36 -12.45 -6.13 4.95
C GLU A 36 -12.50 -6.10 6.48
N GLY A 37 -12.36 -7.26 7.13
CA GLY A 37 -12.11 -7.38 8.58
C GLY A 37 -13.18 -6.75 9.48
N ASP A 38 -12.74 -6.14 10.59
CA ASP A 38 -13.59 -5.44 11.56
C ASP A 38 -13.40 -3.90 11.52
N ALA A 39 -12.27 -3.44 10.99
CA ALA A 39 -11.93 -2.03 10.81
C ALA A 39 -10.93 -1.86 9.64
N SER A 40 -10.71 -0.61 9.21
CA SER A 40 -9.55 -0.22 8.41
C SER A 40 -8.68 0.77 9.18
N LEU A 41 -7.45 1.00 8.72
CA LEU A 41 -6.61 2.07 9.25
C LEU A 41 -6.84 3.35 8.46
N CYS A 42 -6.94 4.46 9.15
CA CYS A 42 -7.09 5.76 8.53
C CYS A 42 -6.16 6.79 9.16
N GLY A 43 -5.92 7.86 8.42
CA GLY A 43 -5.00 8.90 8.84
C GLY A 43 -5.06 10.13 7.95
N ILE A 44 -4.12 11.04 8.20
CA ILE A 44 -4.04 12.32 7.52
C ILE A 44 -2.78 12.38 6.67
N LEU A 45 -2.95 12.47 5.35
CA LEU A 45 -1.89 12.78 4.40
C LEU A 45 -2.15 14.19 3.85
N ASN A 46 -1.42 15.20 4.34
CA ASN A 46 -1.77 16.61 4.15
C ASN A 46 -0.63 17.51 3.67
N SER A 47 0.59 17.00 3.58
CA SER A 47 1.76 17.79 3.17
C SER A 47 1.92 17.77 1.65
N VAL A 48 2.40 18.88 1.07
CA VAL A 48 2.83 18.86 -0.34
C VAL A 48 4.01 17.91 -0.49
N GLY A 49 4.03 17.13 -1.56
CA GLY A 49 5.02 16.09 -1.79
C GLY A 49 4.59 14.76 -1.19
N ASN A 50 5.57 14.00 -0.74
CA ASN A 50 5.39 12.61 -0.31
C ASN A 50 4.80 12.53 1.10
N ASN A 51 3.76 11.70 1.25
CA ASN A 51 3.15 11.36 2.52
C ASN A 51 2.98 9.84 2.56
N ASP A 52 3.47 9.20 3.62
CA ASP A 52 3.59 7.75 3.68
C ASP A 52 2.70 7.15 4.77
N ALA A 53 2.27 5.91 4.52
CA ALA A 53 1.76 4.98 5.52
C ALA A 53 2.58 3.68 5.38
N ILE A 54 3.45 3.42 6.36
CA ILE A 54 4.42 2.32 6.34
C ILE A 54 4.05 1.29 7.40
N TYR A 55 4.16 0.01 7.04
CA TYR A 55 4.04 -1.11 7.95
C TYR A 55 5.43 -1.74 8.22
N GLU A 56 5.80 -1.88 9.50
CA GLU A 56 7.10 -2.35 9.98
C GLU A 56 6.92 -3.40 11.10
N PRO A 57 6.72 -4.70 10.79
CA PRO A 57 6.31 -5.72 11.77
C PRO A 57 7.38 -6.14 12.79
N GLY A 58 8.51 -5.42 12.88
CA GLY A 58 9.67 -5.80 13.69
C GLY A 58 10.44 -7.04 13.19
N GLY A 59 10.05 -7.60 12.04
CA GLY A 59 10.70 -8.74 11.37
C GLY A 59 10.69 -8.57 9.85
N PHE A 60 11.15 -9.60 9.13
CA PHE A 60 11.19 -9.55 7.66
C PHE A 60 9.87 -9.95 7.01
N ILE A 61 9.55 -9.26 5.91
CA ILE A 61 8.47 -9.54 4.98
C ILE A 61 9.12 -10.19 3.76
N ASP A 62 8.88 -11.49 3.58
CA ASP A 62 9.41 -12.22 2.43
C ASP A 62 8.59 -11.92 1.17
N LEU A 63 9.19 -11.16 0.26
CA LEU A 63 8.67 -10.84 -1.06
C LEU A 63 9.43 -11.59 -2.17
N SER A 64 10.27 -12.57 -1.82
CA SER A 64 11.01 -13.38 -2.78
C SER A 64 10.08 -14.34 -3.52
N GLY A 65 10.25 -14.45 -4.84
CA GLY A 65 9.45 -15.35 -5.68
C GLY A 65 7.96 -14.96 -5.82
N VAL A 66 7.46 -14.03 -5.01
CA VAL A 66 6.09 -13.53 -5.11
C VAL A 66 5.99 -12.30 -6.00
N LYS A 67 4.86 -12.19 -6.69
CA LYS A 67 4.66 -11.19 -7.73
C LYS A 67 3.95 -9.96 -7.20
N HIS A 68 2.83 -10.07 -6.48
CA HIS A 68 1.99 -8.90 -6.22
C HIS A 68 1.86 -8.52 -4.76
N LEU A 69 2.25 -7.29 -4.43
CA LEU A 69 1.86 -6.60 -3.21
C LEU A 69 0.52 -5.90 -3.44
N ARG A 70 -0.42 -6.03 -2.50
CA ARG A 70 -1.77 -5.47 -2.60
C ARG A 70 -2.20 -4.77 -1.32
N LEU A 71 -2.98 -3.71 -1.50
CA LEU A 71 -3.57 -2.93 -0.42
C LEU A 71 -4.89 -2.33 -0.89
N TRP A 72 -5.97 -2.48 -0.13
CA TRP A 72 -7.17 -1.68 -0.35
C TRP A 72 -6.92 -0.26 0.12
N PHE A 73 -7.25 0.71 -0.72
CA PHE A 73 -6.94 2.10 -0.50
C PHE A 73 -8.14 2.97 -0.86
N LEU A 74 -8.42 3.96 -0.02
CA LEU A 74 -9.39 5.00 -0.30
C LEU A 74 -8.77 6.35 0.09
N ALA A 75 -8.87 7.32 -0.81
CA ALA A 75 -8.53 8.71 -0.55
C ALA A 75 -9.69 9.63 -0.91
N THR A 76 -10.01 10.56 -0.02
CA THR A 76 -10.99 11.63 -0.26
C THR A 76 -10.38 12.88 -0.88
N VAL A 77 -9.04 12.89 -1.03
CA VAL A 77 -8.25 14.00 -1.56
C VAL A 77 -7.67 13.69 -2.94
N GLY A 78 -8.33 12.82 -3.72
CA GLY A 78 -7.85 12.38 -5.04
C GLY A 78 -7.50 13.51 -6.01
N ALA A 79 -8.24 14.64 -5.95
CA ALA A 79 -7.96 15.82 -6.76
C ALA A 79 -6.61 16.51 -6.46
N LEU A 80 -6.06 16.28 -5.27
CA LEU A 80 -4.80 16.87 -4.81
C LEU A 80 -3.59 15.98 -5.07
N LEU A 81 -3.81 14.76 -5.59
CA LEU A 81 -2.73 13.85 -5.99
C LEU A 81 -1.95 14.41 -7.18
N ASN A 82 -0.70 13.97 -7.30
CA ASN A 82 0.03 14.04 -8.55
C ASN A 82 -0.55 13.08 -9.59
N THR A 83 -0.17 13.20 -10.86
CA THR A 83 -0.57 12.24 -11.89
C THR A 83 0.12 10.89 -11.66
N ASP A 84 -0.43 9.83 -12.24
CA ASP A 84 0.14 8.48 -12.14
C ASP A 84 1.60 8.44 -12.62
N ALA A 85 1.87 9.05 -13.78
CA ALA A 85 3.22 9.17 -14.33
C ALA A 85 4.22 9.94 -13.43
N LEU A 86 3.73 10.71 -12.45
CA LEU A 86 4.53 11.44 -11.47
C LEU A 86 4.42 10.83 -10.06
N GLY A 87 3.94 9.58 -9.97
CA GLY A 87 3.85 8.82 -8.74
C GLY A 87 2.81 9.37 -7.77
N GLY A 88 1.59 9.68 -8.25
CA GLY A 88 0.50 10.14 -7.40
C GLY A 88 0.22 9.22 -6.22
N ILE A 89 0.04 7.92 -6.49
CA ILE A 89 -0.09 6.84 -5.51
C ILE A 89 0.94 5.77 -5.84
N GLN A 90 1.73 5.36 -4.84
CA GLN A 90 2.83 4.41 -5.01
C GLN A 90 2.77 3.34 -3.92
N LEU A 91 3.08 2.09 -4.25
CA LEU A 91 3.42 1.08 -3.25
C LEU A 91 4.92 1.13 -2.95
N ILE A 92 5.26 0.96 -1.68
CA ILE A 92 6.62 1.07 -1.14
C ILE A 92 7.10 -0.31 -0.71
N VAL A 93 8.35 -0.64 -1.01
CA VAL A 93 9.07 -1.81 -0.48
C VAL A 93 10.47 -1.38 -0.05
N SER A 94 10.87 -1.72 1.18
CA SER A 94 12.20 -1.40 1.71
C SER A 94 12.81 -2.56 2.49
N ASP A 95 14.14 -2.64 2.50
CA ASP A 95 14.95 -3.46 3.41
C ASP A 95 15.65 -2.63 4.51
N GLY A 96 15.25 -1.35 4.66
CA GLY A 96 15.86 -0.39 5.58
C GLY A 96 17.10 0.32 5.03
N VAL A 97 17.60 -0.09 3.86
CA VAL A 97 18.73 0.56 3.15
C VAL A 97 18.27 1.05 1.79
N ASP A 98 17.78 0.14 0.96
CA ASP A 98 17.21 0.40 -0.34
C ASP A 98 15.68 0.52 -0.23
N THR A 99 15.10 1.36 -1.08
CA THR A 99 13.64 1.56 -1.14
C THR A 99 13.20 1.67 -2.58
N ALA A 100 12.30 0.78 -2.99
CA ALA A 100 11.63 0.80 -4.28
C ALA A 100 10.23 1.38 -4.18
N TYR A 101 9.86 2.11 -5.23
CA TYR A 101 8.53 2.69 -5.39
C TYR A 101 7.91 2.18 -6.69
N TYR A 102 6.66 1.73 -6.58
CA TYR A 102 5.87 1.23 -7.69
C TYR A 102 4.65 2.12 -7.87
N TYR A 103 4.58 2.85 -8.98
CA TYR A 103 3.47 3.72 -9.31
C TYR A 103 2.27 2.84 -9.70
N VAL A 104 1.14 3.11 -9.08
CA VAL A 104 -0.07 2.28 -9.23
C VAL A 104 -1.30 3.10 -9.62
N SER A 105 -1.28 4.42 -9.36
CA SER A 105 -2.34 5.33 -9.74
C SER A 105 -1.93 6.80 -9.50
N GLY A 106 -2.79 7.74 -9.87
CA GLY A 106 -2.69 9.16 -9.53
C GLY A 106 -4.00 9.88 -9.79
N ARG A 107 -4.00 11.22 -9.75
CA ARG A 107 -5.22 12.03 -9.92
C ARG A 107 -6.01 11.72 -11.18
N ASP A 108 -5.32 11.36 -12.25
CA ASP A 108 -5.86 11.09 -13.59
C ASP A 108 -6.33 9.64 -13.77
N THR A 109 -5.94 8.72 -12.89
CA THR A 109 -6.32 7.30 -12.98
C THR A 109 -7.09 6.78 -11.77
N TYR A 110 -7.08 7.51 -10.64
CA TYR A 110 -7.80 7.14 -9.43
C TYR A 110 -9.30 7.46 -9.59
N PRO A 111 -10.18 6.44 -9.59
CA PRO A 111 -11.60 6.64 -9.87
C PRO A 111 -12.39 7.20 -8.67
N GLY A 112 -11.77 7.30 -7.49
CA GLY A 112 -12.44 7.53 -6.21
C GLY A 112 -12.96 6.25 -5.57
N GLY A 113 -13.33 6.34 -4.29
CA GLY A 113 -13.77 5.18 -3.49
C GLY A 113 -12.64 4.18 -3.20
N TYR A 114 -13.00 2.99 -2.70
CA TYR A 114 -11.99 1.95 -2.48
C TYR A 114 -11.47 1.40 -3.81
N MET A 115 -10.15 1.43 -3.97
CA MET A 115 -9.41 0.82 -5.06
C MET A 115 -8.42 -0.20 -4.49
N ASN A 116 -8.24 -1.31 -5.19
CA ASN A 116 -7.20 -2.27 -4.85
C ASN A 116 -5.90 -1.83 -5.53
N LEU A 117 -4.94 -1.35 -4.75
CA LEU A 117 -3.60 -1.06 -5.26
C LEU A 117 -2.89 -2.39 -5.48
N VAL A 118 -2.28 -2.57 -6.64
CA VAL A 118 -1.57 -3.79 -7.00
C VAL A 118 -0.26 -3.42 -7.68
N ALA A 119 0.86 -3.90 -7.15
CA ALA A 119 2.16 -3.77 -7.81
C ALA A 119 2.80 -5.15 -7.98
N ASP A 120 3.22 -5.47 -9.20
CA ASP A 120 4.14 -6.59 -9.44
C ASP A 120 5.54 -6.20 -8.91
N VAL A 121 5.88 -6.60 -7.69
CA VAL A 121 7.17 -6.29 -7.05
C VAL A 121 8.34 -7.03 -7.71
N SER A 122 8.08 -8.01 -8.58
CA SER A 122 9.13 -8.67 -9.37
C SER A 122 9.63 -7.81 -10.53
N ARG A 123 8.81 -6.88 -11.04
CA ARG A 123 9.18 -5.94 -12.11
C ARG A 123 10.18 -4.88 -11.63
N THR A 124 10.76 -4.15 -12.58
CA THR A 124 11.58 -2.96 -12.29
C THR A 124 10.74 -1.86 -11.63
N GLN A 125 11.23 -1.31 -10.52
CA GLN A 125 10.59 -0.20 -9.82
C GLN A 125 10.56 1.07 -10.69
N ASP A 126 9.57 1.94 -10.46
CA ASP A 126 9.44 3.19 -11.21
C ASP A 126 10.34 4.29 -10.64
N ALA A 127 10.66 4.23 -9.35
CA ALA A 127 11.62 5.09 -8.69
C ALA A 127 12.35 4.39 -7.52
N GLY A 128 13.47 4.98 -7.11
CA GLY A 128 14.31 4.45 -6.03
C GLY A 128 15.17 3.25 -6.45
N THR A 129 15.65 2.51 -5.46
CA THR A 129 16.50 1.33 -5.63
C THR A 129 15.77 0.13 -5.06
N LYS A 130 15.61 -0.93 -5.87
CA LYS A 130 14.98 -2.17 -5.41
C LYS A 130 15.93 -2.95 -4.48
N PRO A 131 15.45 -3.40 -3.31
CA PRO A 131 16.20 -4.31 -2.45
C PRO A 131 16.78 -5.50 -3.22
N THR A 132 18.06 -5.79 -3.00
CA THR A 132 18.71 -6.93 -3.69
C THR A 132 18.20 -8.26 -3.13
N ASN A 133 17.95 -8.31 -1.81
CA ASN A 133 17.37 -9.47 -1.15
C ASN A 133 15.90 -9.23 -0.78
N MET A 134 14.99 -9.60 -1.66
CA MET A 134 13.55 -9.43 -1.44
C MET A 134 12.98 -10.34 -0.33
N ALA A 135 13.77 -11.27 0.24
CA ALA A 135 13.34 -12.07 1.39
C ALA A 135 13.51 -11.35 2.74
N GLU A 136 14.28 -10.25 2.76
CA GLU A 136 14.65 -9.52 3.98
C GLU A 136 14.10 -8.08 3.95
N CYS A 137 12.95 -7.85 3.30
CA CYS A 137 12.31 -6.55 3.35
C CYS A 137 11.81 -6.26 4.77
N THR A 138 12.12 -5.09 5.31
CA THR A 138 11.78 -4.68 6.67
C THR A 138 10.48 -3.90 6.72
N SER A 139 10.08 -3.29 5.60
CA SER A 139 8.85 -2.52 5.52
C SER A 139 8.21 -2.51 4.14
N VAL A 140 6.89 -2.33 4.15
CA VAL A 140 6.08 -2.09 2.94
C VAL A 140 5.02 -1.05 3.26
N GLY A 141 4.44 -0.41 2.25
CA GLY A 141 3.41 0.59 2.51
C GLY A 141 2.87 1.26 1.26
N VAL A 142 2.25 2.42 1.46
CA VAL A 142 1.73 3.28 0.41
C VAL A 142 2.21 4.71 0.59
N ARG A 143 2.56 5.36 -0.52
CA ARG A 143 2.89 6.79 -0.63
C ARG A 143 1.82 7.51 -1.41
N MET A 144 1.38 8.65 -0.92
CA MET A 144 0.64 9.66 -1.70
C MET A 144 1.54 10.87 -1.94
N ASN A 145 1.75 11.20 -3.21
CA ASN A 145 2.41 12.42 -3.62
C ASN A 145 1.36 13.50 -3.93
N LEU A 146 1.31 14.55 -3.11
CA LEU A 146 0.33 15.63 -3.26
C LEU A 146 0.95 16.85 -3.94
N ILE A 147 0.22 17.46 -4.87
CA ILE A 147 0.60 18.73 -5.51
C ILE A 147 0.19 19.96 -4.69
N SER A 148 -0.67 19.77 -3.68
CA SER A 148 -1.19 20.81 -2.80
C SER A 148 -1.59 20.22 -1.46
N SER A 149 -1.48 21.01 -0.39
CA SER A 149 -1.83 20.54 0.95
C SER A 149 -3.32 20.23 1.09
N ALA A 150 -3.62 19.10 1.70
CA ALA A 150 -4.99 18.79 2.13
C ALA A 150 -5.33 19.53 3.43
N LYS A 151 -6.61 19.54 3.80
CA LYS A 151 -7.03 20.00 5.12
C LYS A 151 -6.52 19.05 6.20
N ASN A 152 -6.41 19.54 7.43
CA ASN A 152 -6.02 18.73 8.59
C ASN A 152 -7.18 17.88 9.12
N ALA A 153 -7.68 16.97 8.29
CA ALA A 153 -8.73 16.00 8.61
C ALA A 153 -8.38 14.66 7.95
N ILE A 154 -8.91 13.56 8.51
CA ILE A 154 -8.72 12.21 7.97
C ILE A 154 -9.18 12.18 6.53
N ASN A 155 -8.30 11.68 5.69
CA ASN A 155 -8.50 11.75 4.26
C ASN A 155 -8.07 10.50 3.50
N THR A 156 -7.46 9.54 4.19
CA THR A 156 -6.99 8.29 3.62
C THR A 156 -7.32 7.13 4.53
N TRP A 157 -7.75 6.02 3.93
CA TRP A 157 -8.03 4.74 4.56
C TRP A 157 -7.30 3.63 3.80
N ILE A 158 -6.71 2.70 4.54
CA ILE A 158 -5.99 1.55 4.03
C ILE A 158 -6.48 0.28 4.73
N ASP A 159 -6.56 -0.80 3.98
CA ASP A 159 -7.16 -2.05 4.46
C ASP A 159 -6.51 -3.26 3.78
N ASN A 160 -6.41 -4.39 4.50
CA ASN A 160 -5.95 -5.69 4.01
C ASN A 160 -4.66 -5.64 3.16
N LEU A 161 -3.54 -5.32 3.80
CA LEU A 161 -2.21 -5.42 3.20
C LEU A 161 -1.83 -6.89 3.02
N CYS A 162 -1.58 -7.31 1.80
CA CYS A 162 -1.34 -8.71 1.50
C CYS A 162 -0.43 -8.93 0.29
N ILE A 163 0.05 -10.16 0.18
CA ILE A 163 0.85 -10.66 -0.92
C ILE A 163 0.02 -11.70 -1.67
N CYS A 164 0.01 -11.66 -3.01
CA CYS A 164 -0.61 -12.71 -3.82
C CYS A 164 0.02 -12.94 -5.20
N ASP A 165 -0.43 -13.99 -5.89
CA ASP A 165 0.02 -14.36 -7.24
C ASP A 165 -0.73 -13.67 -8.39
N GLY A 166 -1.71 -12.81 -8.08
CA GLY A 166 -2.47 -12.01 -9.05
C GLY A 166 -3.92 -12.44 -9.27
N LEU A 167 -4.36 -13.58 -8.73
CA LEU A 167 -5.76 -14.00 -8.71
C LEU A 167 -6.28 -14.05 -7.26
N ILE A 168 -7.05 -13.04 -6.87
CA ILE A 168 -7.94 -13.16 -5.72
C ILE A 168 -9.35 -12.95 -6.26
N ALA A 169 -10.15 -14.00 -6.21
CA ALA A 169 -11.57 -13.99 -6.54
C ALA A 169 -12.38 -13.25 -5.47
#